data_AF-A0A0G1SMT8-F1
#
_entry.id   AF-A0A0G1SMT8-F1
#
_cell.length_a   1.000
_cell.length_b   1.000
_cell.length_c   1.000
_cell.angle_alpha   90.00
_cell.angle_beta   90.00
_cell.angle_gamma   90.00
#
_symmetry.space_group_name_H-M   'P 1'
#
loop_
_entity.id
_entity.type
_entity.pdbx_description
1 polymer ?
#
loop_
_entity_poly.entity_id
_entity_poly.type
_entity_poly.pdbx_seq_one_letter_code
_entity_poly.pdbx_strand_id
1 'polypeptide(L)'
;MITNYYLKMEPRTTKNKWTISNIKDGFERFFRDYSRYPTATEIDGCDYLPSSRQIQRRFGGLPRLRETLKLKGVHDFTKGEYSSNRAKKINKRSYELETQIYRYLLDRFGKPFVHREYLFNDDRRTRTDFFVFCSNGNFSVDVFYPSDKKNMTGCINSKLKTYSSNHTLQYPVIFLMMNDEIQESEIEAMIKKKTKPLKDYQKIMTMNQFKKFCEGRKNSDKSSNPTNVAQVI
;
A
#
# COMPACT_ATOMS: atom_id res chain seq x y z
N MET A 1 -38.12 38.72 -14.90
CA MET A 1 -38.51 38.10 -13.61
C MET A 1 -37.65 36.87 -13.42
N ILE A 2 -36.62 36.93 -12.56
CA ILE A 2 -35.72 35.81 -12.28
C ILE A 2 -36.03 35.33 -10.86
N THR A 3 -36.65 34.18 -10.73
CA THR A 3 -37.04 33.60 -9.45
C THR A 3 -35.85 32.85 -8.85
N ASN A 4 -35.23 33.43 -7.83
CA ASN A 4 -34.17 32.82 -7.03
C ASN A 4 -34.72 31.62 -6.24
N TYR A 5 -34.36 30.40 -6.65
CA TYR A 5 -34.55 29.19 -5.84
C TYR A 5 -33.47 29.13 -4.76
N TYR A 6 -33.72 29.78 -3.62
CA TYR A 6 -33.03 29.43 -2.39
C TYR A 6 -33.59 28.09 -1.89
N LEU A 7 -32.89 27.00 -2.19
CA LEU A 7 -33.06 25.73 -1.50
C LEU A 7 -32.75 25.96 -0.01
N LYS A 8 -33.81 26.10 0.81
CA LYS A 8 -33.73 25.97 2.26
C LYS A 8 -33.12 24.59 2.54
N MET A 9 -31.85 24.56 2.90
CA MET A 9 -31.26 23.36 3.48
C MET A 9 -31.99 23.12 4.80
N GLU A 10 -32.81 22.07 4.84
CA GLU A 10 -33.42 21.63 6.08
C GLU A 10 -32.32 21.34 7.12
N PRO A 11 -32.53 21.69 8.40
CA PRO A 11 -31.57 21.38 9.44
C PRO A 11 -31.32 19.88 9.45
N ARG A 12 -30.04 19.48 9.35
CA ARG A 12 -29.61 18.08 9.48
C ARG A 12 -30.25 17.49 10.72
N THR A 13 -31.16 16.54 10.53
CA THR A 13 -31.77 15.74 11.59
C THR A 13 -30.67 15.29 12.55
N THR A 14 -30.82 15.60 13.83
CA THR A 14 -29.90 15.20 14.89
C THR A 14 -29.89 13.68 15.00
N LYS A 15 -29.06 13.02 14.17
CA LYS A 15 -28.74 11.60 14.30
C LYS A 15 -28.38 11.34 15.76
N ASN A 16 -29.08 10.41 16.38
CA ASN A 16 -28.93 9.92 17.76
C ASN A 16 -27.55 10.24 18.33
N LYS A 17 -27.50 11.09 19.37
CA LYS A 17 -26.24 11.41 20.05
C LYS A 17 -25.63 10.12 20.56
N TRP A 18 -24.47 9.73 20.06
CA TRP A 18 -23.72 8.60 20.61
C TRP A 18 -23.41 8.87 22.09
N THR A 19 -23.87 8.00 22.97
CA THR A 19 -23.65 8.01 24.42
C THR A 19 -22.63 6.94 24.77
N ILE A 20 -22.02 7.01 25.95
CA ILE A 20 -21.08 5.97 26.38
C ILE A 20 -21.79 4.60 26.44
N SER A 21 -23.05 4.57 26.87
CA SER A 21 -23.85 3.34 26.95
C SER A 21 -24.08 2.70 25.57
N ASN A 22 -24.60 3.44 24.59
CA ASN A 22 -24.90 2.84 23.28
C ASN A 22 -23.63 2.44 22.51
N ILE A 23 -22.51 3.14 22.74
CA ILE A 23 -21.21 2.72 22.23
C ILE A 23 -20.79 1.41 22.89
N LYS A 24 -20.96 1.26 24.21
CA LYS A 24 -20.66 0.02 24.93
C LYS A 24 -21.46 -1.15 24.37
N ASP A 25 -22.76 -0.97 24.19
CA ASP A 25 -23.65 -2.00 23.64
C ASP A 25 -23.22 -2.43 22.23
N GLY A 26 -22.79 -1.47 21.40
CA GLY A 26 -22.23 -1.76 20.08
C GLY A 26 -20.92 -2.53 20.15
N PHE A 27 -20.00 -2.18 21.06
CA PHE A 27 -18.76 -2.93 21.26
C PHE A 27 -19.02 -4.35 21.78
N GLU A 28 -19.97 -4.52 22.70
CA GLU A 28 -20.39 -5.83 23.22
C GLU A 28 -21.06 -6.67 22.14
N ARG A 29 -21.90 -6.07 21.29
CA ARG A 29 -22.46 -6.74 20.11
C ARG A 29 -21.35 -7.27 19.20
N PHE A 30 -20.41 -6.42 18.82
CA PHE A 30 -19.28 -6.84 17.99
C PHE A 30 -18.45 -7.95 18.66
N PHE A 31 -18.27 -7.86 19.98
CA PHE A 31 -17.54 -8.89 20.73
C PHE A 31 -18.26 -10.24 20.70
N ARG A 32 -19.59 -10.29 20.81
CA ARG A 32 -20.34 -11.55 20.67
C ARG A 32 -20.14 -12.19 19.30
N ASP A 33 -20.14 -11.38 18.25
CA ASP A 33 -20.08 -11.86 16.88
C ASP A 33 -18.66 -12.32 16.49
N TYR A 34 -17.61 -11.65 17.00
CA TYR A 34 -16.22 -11.84 16.55
C TYR A 34 -15.23 -12.27 17.64
N SER A 35 -15.70 -12.45 18.89
CA SER A 35 -14.88 -12.78 20.07
C SER A 35 -13.69 -11.83 20.31
N ARG A 36 -13.78 -10.59 19.82
CA ARG A 36 -12.79 -9.51 20.01
C ARG A 36 -13.45 -8.15 19.79
N TYR A 37 -12.79 -7.08 20.21
CA TYR A 37 -13.27 -5.71 19.91
C TYR A 37 -12.86 -5.22 18.52
N PRO A 38 -13.66 -4.33 17.91
CA PRO A 38 -13.43 -3.88 16.54
C PRO A 38 -12.26 -2.90 16.45
N THR A 39 -11.50 -2.99 15.35
CA THR A 39 -10.50 -2.02 14.93
C THR A 39 -11.14 -0.74 14.38
N ALA A 40 -10.34 0.31 14.15
CA ALA A 40 -10.86 1.57 13.59
C ALA A 40 -11.56 1.38 12.23
N THR A 41 -11.02 0.53 11.36
CA THR A 41 -11.60 0.27 10.03
C THR A 41 -12.92 -0.49 10.14
N GLU A 42 -13.01 -1.45 11.07
CA GLU A 42 -14.25 -2.21 11.28
C GLU A 42 -15.35 -1.35 11.87
N ILE A 43 -15.00 -0.42 12.75
CA ILE A 43 -15.93 0.59 13.27
C ILE A 43 -16.49 1.45 12.16
N ASP A 44 -15.64 1.88 11.21
CA ASP A 44 -16.10 2.69 10.07
C ASP A 44 -17.08 1.92 9.16
N GLY A 45 -17.13 0.59 9.26
CA GLY A 45 -18.09 -0.28 8.56
C GLY A 45 -19.28 -0.75 9.41
N CYS A 46 -19.39 -0.32 10.67
CA CYS A 46 -20.49 -0.71 11.56
C CYS A 46 -21.53 0.40 11.67
N ASP A 47 -22.76 0.14 11.22
CA ASP A 47 -23.86 1.12 11.30
C ASP A 47 -24.32 1.44 12.73
N TYR A 48 -24.01 0.54 13.67
CA TYR A 48 -24.41 0.63 15.08
C TYR A 48 -23.30 1.21 15.98
N LEU A 49 -22.22 1.74 15.40
CA LEU A 49 -21.15 2.43 16.11
C LEU A 49 -20.89 3.83 15.53
N PRO A 50 -20.40 4.81 16.33
CA PRO A 50 -19.88 6.05 15.79
C PRO A 50 -18.66 5.78 14.91
N SER A 51 -18.42 6.62 13.90
CA SER A 51 -17.21 6.47 13.09
C SER A 51 -15.94 6.61 13.94
N SER A 52 -14.85 5.99 13.48
CA SER A 52 -13.56 6.06 14.17
C SER A 52 -13.09 7.51 14.41
N ARG A 53 -13.39 8.41 13.47
CA ARG A 53 -13.10 9.85 13.60
C ARG A 53 -13.96 10.54 14.65
N GLN A 54 -15.23 10.18 14.79
CA GLN A 54 -16.08 10.67 15.88
C GLN A 54 -15.56 10.19 17.23
N ILE A 55 -15.12 8.92 17.31
CA ILE A 55 -14.51 8.36 18.51
C ILE A 55 -13.24 9.13 18.88
N GLN A 56 -12.36 9.38 17.91
CA GLN A 56 -11.13 10.13 18.13
C GLN A 56 -11.40 11.53 18.68
N ARG A 57 -12.30 12.28 18.05
CA ARG A 57 -12.60 13.67 18.45
C ARG A 57 -13.27 13.79 19.81
N ARG A 58 -14.16 12.85 20.16
CA ARG A 58 -14.98 12.92 21.38
C ARG A 58 -14.36 12.21 22.58
N PHE A 59 -13.62 11.14 22.34
CA PHE A 59 -13.15 10.23 23.39
C PHE A 59 -11.62 10.04 23.38
N GLY A 60 -10.89 10.78 22.55
CA GLY A 60 -9.42 10.72 22.49
C GLY A 60 -8.87 9.47 21.79
N GLY A 61 -9.71 8.73 21.07
CA GLY A 61 -9.32 7.55 20.30
C GLY A 61 -9.77 6.23 20.94
N LEU A 62 -9.55 5.14 20.20
CA LEU A 62 -10.01 3.81 20.60
C LEU A 62 -9.35 3.26 21.87
N PRO A 63 -8.03 3.41 22.09
CA PRO A 63 -7.42 2.92 23.32
C PRO A 63 -8.08 3.55 24.57
N ARG A 64 -8.16 4.88 24.61
CA ARG A 64 -8.79 5.63 25.71
C ARG A 64 -10.27 5.29 25.89
N LEU A 65 -11.02 5.13 24.80
CA LEU A 65 -12.42 4.72 24.89
C LEU A 65 -12.57 3.32 25.50
N ARG A 66 -11.73 2.35 25.10
CA ARG A 66 -11.78 0.98 25.64
C ARG A 66 -11.40 0.92 27.12
N GLU A 67 -10.43 1.73 27.53
CA GLU A 67 -10.07 1.92 28.95
C GLU A 67 -11.26 2.49 29.74
N THR A 68 -11.89 3.54 29.21
CA THR A 68 -13.07 4.19 29.84
C THR A 68 -14.23 3.21 30.00
N LEU A 69 -14.44 2.36 29.00
CA LEU A 69 -15.48 1.33 29.00
C LEU A 69 -15.12 0.08 29.83
N LYS A 70 -13.90 0.01 30.40
CA LYS A 70 -13.37 -1.14 31.16
C LYS A 70 -13.50 -2.46 30.41
N LEU A 71 -13.31 -2.42 29.10
CA LEU A 71 -13.44 -3.60 28.23
C LEU A 71 -12.27 -4.56 28.44
N LYS A 72 -12.55 -5.85 28.65
CA LYS A 72 -11.50 -6.86 28.88
C LYS A 72 -10.75 -7.19 27.58
N GLY A 73 -9.42 -7.02 27.52
CA GLY A 73 -8.59 -7.45 26.39
C GLY A 73 -7.64 -6.36 25.88
N VAL A 74 -7.19 -6.48 24.63
CA VAL A 74 -6.21 -5.56 24.03
C VAL A 74 -6.85 -4.18 23.78
N HIS A 75 -6.42 -3.18 24.54
CA HIS A 75 -6.88 -1.80 24.37
C HIS A 75 -6.25 -1.12 23.15
N ASP A 76 -4.99 -1.42 22.84
CA ASP A 76 -4.26 -0.81 21.73
C ASP A 76 -3.72 -1.89 20.78
N PHE A 77 -4.38 -2.05 19.63
CA PHE A 77 -3.95 -2.97 18.57
C PHE A 77 -2.72 -2.47 17.79
N THR A 78 -2.20 -1.29 18.09
CA THR A 78 -0.99 -0.75 17.44
C THR A 78 0.29 -1.12 18.19
N LYS A 79 0.19 -1.66 19.40
CA LYS A 79 1.32 -1.96 20.29
C LYS A 79 1.35 -3.44 20.70
N GLY A 80 2.48 -3.83 21.29
CA GLY A 80 2.68 -5.13 21.90
C GLY A 80 2.57 -6.30 20.92
N GLU A 81 2.19 -7.45 21.46
CA GLU A 81 2.16 -8.73 20.75
C GLU A 81 1.31 -8.69 19.47
N TYR A 82 0.17 -8.00 19.47
CA TYR A 82 -0.68 -7.88 18.29
C TYR A 82 0.05 -7.19 17.13
N SER A 83 0.76 -6.10 17.42
CA SER A 83 1.55 -5.37 16.42
C SER A 83 2.73 -6.20 15.92
N SER A 84 3.43 -6.89 16.83
CA SER A 84 4.53 -7.80 16.49
C SER A 84 4.08 -8.97 15.62
N ASN A 85 2.97 -9.62 15.95
CA ASN A 85 2.43 -10.73 15.17
C ASN A 85 1.95 -10.28 13.79
N ARG A 86 1.34 -9.09 13.70
CA ARG A 86 1.00 -8.48 12.41
C ARG A 86 2.25 -8.20 11.57
N ALA A 87 3.29 -7.62 12.17
CA ALA A 87 4.55 -7.35 11.47
C ALA A 87 5.21 -8.64 10.97
N LYS A 88 5.24 -9.71 11.78
CA LYS A 88 5.74 -11.04 11.37
C LYS A 88 4.98 -11.60 10.16
N LYS A 89 3.64 -11.52 10.17
CA LYS A 89 2.81 -11.95 9.04
C LYS A 89 3.08 -11.16 7.77
N ILE A 90 3.19 -9.83 7.88
CA ILE A 90 3.51 -8.95 6.75
C ILE A 90 4.89 -9.30 6.20
N ASN A 91 5.91 -9.43 7.06
CA ASN A 91 7.28 -9.73 6.62
C ASN A 91 7.37 -11.09 5.92
N LYS A 92 6.71 -12.12 6.46
CA LYS A 92 6.66 -13.45 5.83
C LYS A 92 6.03 -13.36 4.44
N ARG A 93 4.89 -12.67 4.32
CA ARG A 93 4.20 -12.46 3.05
C ARG A 93 5.05 -11.68 2.06
N SER A 94 5.68 -10.59 2.48
CA SER A 94 6.57 -9.80 1.62
C SER A 94 7.71 -10.64 1.08
N TYR A 95 8.33 -11.47 1.93
CA TYR A 95 9.40 -12.37 1.50
C TYR A 95 8.93 -13.41 0.47
N GLU A 96 7.75 -14.01 0.68
CA GLU A 96 7.15 -14.97 -0.27
C GLU A 96 6.86 -14.31 -1.62
N LEU A 97 6.30 -13.09 -1.60
CA LEU A 97 6.00 -12.31 -2.80
C LEU A 97 7.26 -11.90 -3.55
N GLU A 98 8.26 -11.35 -2.85
CA GLU A 98 9.55 -11.01 -3.47
C GLU A 98 10.21 -12.23 -4.08
N THR A 99 10.14 -13.40 -3.42
CA THR A 99 10.68 -14.66 -3.95
C THR A 99 9.95 -15.07 -5.24
N GLN A 100 8.64 -14.94 -5.29
CA GLN A 100 7.83 -15.23 -6.48
C GLN A 100 8.22 -14.31 -7.65
N ILE A 101 8.32 -13.00 -7.40
CA ILE A 101 8.71 -12.02 -8.41
C ILE A 101 10.14 -12.24 -8.88
N TYR A 102 11.06 -12.53 -7.95
CA TYR A 102 12.44 -12.81 -8.29
C TYR A 102 12.55 -14.02 -9.23
N ARG A 103 11.86 -15.13 -8.90
CA ARG A 103 11.83 -16.32 -9.77
C ARG A 103 11.28 -16.01 -11.16
N TYR A 104 10.19 -15.24 -11.23
CA TYR A 104 9.62 -14.80 -12.50
C TYR A 104 10.62 -13.97 -13.33
N LEU A 105 11.29 -13.00 -12.69
CA LEU A 105 12.29 -12.16 -13.36
C LEU A 105 13.51 -12.98 -13.81
N LEU A 106 13.95 -13.94 -13.00
CA LEU A 106 15.06 -14.83 -13.36
C LEU A 106 14.73 -15.70 -14.58
N ASP A 107 13.53 -16.27 -14.61
CA ASP A 107 13.05 -17.05 -15.75
C ASP A 107 12.99 -16.19 -17.02
N ARG A 108 12.47 -14.95 -16.88
CA ARG A 108 12.27 -14.06 -18.02
C ARG A 108 13.55 -13.43 -18.56
N PHE A 109 14.44 -12.97 -17.69
CA PHE A 109 15.60 -12.15 -18.07
C PHE A 109 16.94 -12.86 -17.84
N GLY A 110 17.00 -13.80 -16.90
CA GLY A 110 18.22 -14.48 -16.49
C GLY A 110 18.92 -13.81 -15.31
N LYS A 111 19.58 -14.63 -14.47
CA LYS A 111 20.25 -14.20 -13.24
C LYS A 111 21.24 -13.02 -13.39
N PRO A 112 22.08 -12.95 -14.42
CA PRO A 112 23.01 -11.82 -14.58
C PRO A 112 22.32 -10.47 -14.78
N PHE A 113 21.04 -10.46 -15.16
CA PHE A 113 20.30 -9.25 -15.53
C PHE A 113 19.28 -8.81 -14.48
N VAL A 114 19.21 -9.51 -13.33
CA VAL A 114 18.25 -9.22 -12.26
C VAL A 114 18.99 -9.02 -10.95
N HIS A 115 19.05 -7.77 -10.51
CA HIS A 115 19.67 -7.39 -9.25
C HIS A 115 18.61 -7.18 -8.19
N ARG A 116 18.84 -7.70 -6.99
CA ARG A 116 18.01 -7.42 -5.81
C ARG A 116 18.53 -6.20 -5.08
N GLU A 117 17.65 -5.46 -4.43
CA GLU A 117 18.03 -4.41 -3.48
C GLU A 117 18.93 -3.32 -4.07
N TYR A 118 18.67 -2.92 -5.33
CA TYR A 118 19.52 -1.96 -6.05
C TYR A 118 19.41 -0.55 -5.47
N LEU A 119 20.56 0.07 -5.22
CA LEU A 119 20.69 1.44 -4.71
C LEU A 119 20.86 2.42 -5.87
N PHE A 120 20.09 3.50 -5.85
CA PHE A 120 20.22 4.54 -6.89
C PHE A 120 21.37 5.51 -6.61
N ASN A 121 21.69 5.72 -5.32
CA ASN A 121 22.70 6.64 -4.84
C ASN A 121 23.53 5.99 -3.72
N ASP A 122 24.73 6.51 -3.50
CA ASP A 122 25.60 6.12 -2.39
C ASP A 122 25.03 6.50 -1.00
N ASP A 123 23.92 7.24 -0.95
CA ASP A 123 23.26 7.65 0.29
C ASP A 123 22.59 6.49 1.06
N ARG A 124 22.54 5.29 0.46
CA ARG A 124 21.94 4.04 0.99
C ARG A 124 20.46 4.17 1.39
N ARG A 125 19.78 5.26 1.06
CA ARG A 125 18.40 5.54 1.52
C ARG A 125 17.34 5.12 0.53
N THR A 126 17.64 5.21 -0.77
CA THR A 126 16.67 4.88 -1.83
C THR A 126 17.08 3.60 -2.53
N ARG A 127 16.27 2.57 -2.30
CA ARG A 127 16.46 1.21 -2.78
C ARG A 127 15.19 0.73 -3.47
N THR A 128 15.35 0.04 -4.59
CA THR A 128 14.28 -0.74 -5.21
C THR A 128 14.43 -2.22 -4.88
N ASP A 129 13.35 -3.00 -4.89
CA ASP A 129 13.41 -4.43 -4.59
C ASP A 129 14.15 -5.19 -5.69
N PHE A 130 13.90 -4.80 -6.94
CA PHE A 130 14.59 -5.36 -8.11
C PHE A 130 14.99 -4.28 -9.12
N PHE A 131 16.15 -4.48 -9.72
CA PHE A 131 16.60 -3.76 -10.90
C PHE A 131 16.85 -4.75 -12.03
N VAL A 132 16.32 -4.45 -13.21
CA VAL A 132 16.36 -5.33 -14.37
C VAL A 132 17.10 -4.65 -15.51
N PHE A 133 18.16 -5.31 -15.99
CA PHE A 133 18.91 -4.91 -17.17
C PHE A 133 18.25 -5.46 -18.44
N CYS A 134 18.00 -4.60 -19.42
CA CYS A 134 17.36 -4.96 -20.70
C CYS A 134 17.99 -4.17 -21.84
N SER A 135 18.12 -4.79 -23.02
CA SER A 135 18.63 -4.12 -24.22
C SER A 135 17.76 -2.93 -24.64
N ASN A 136 16.45 -2.99 -24.38
CA ASN A 136 15.51 -1.92 -24.68
C ASN A 136 15.18 -1.02 -23.47
N GLY A 137 16.15 -0.86 -22.56
CA GLY A 137 16.13 0.11 -21.46
C GLY A 137 15.90 -0.55 -20.10
N ASN A 138 16.76 -0.27 -19.14
CA ASN A 138 16.66 -0.85 -17.80
C ASN A 138 15.46 -0.29 -17.04
N PHE A 139 14.99 -1.00 -16.01
CA PHE A 139 13.89 -0.55 -15.16
C PHE A 139 14.00 -1.10 -13.74
N SER A 140 13.32 -0.42 -12.82
CA SER A 140 13.25 -0.77 -11.40
C SER A 140 11.86 -1.29 -11.05
N VAL A 141 11.79 -2.20 -10.08
CA VAL A 141 10.55 -2.82 -9.61
C VAL A 141 10.52 -2.74 -8.09
N ASP A 142 9.51 -2.05 -7.57
CA ASP A 142 9.26 -1.92 -6.14
C ASP A 142 7.89 -2.52 -5.82
N VAL A 143 7.92 -3.65 -5.13
CA VAL A 143 6.78 -4.54 -4.87
C VAL A 143 6.03 -4.04 -3.65
N PHE A 144 4.70 -4.17 -3.69
CA PHE A 144 3.88 -3.95 -2.51
C PHE A 144 2.60 -4.76 -2.55
N TYR A 145 2.11 -5.07 -1.35
CA TYR A 145 0.84 -5.75 -1.15
C TYR A 145 -0.11 -4.87 -0.35
N PRO A 146 -1.02 -4.13 -0.99
CA PRO A 146 -2.06 -3.44 -0.26
C PRO A 146 -3.13 -4.44 0.20
N SER A 147 -3.53 -4.37 1.47
CA SER A 147 -4.61 -5.22 2.00
C SER A 147 -5.99 -4.82 1.50
N ASP A 148 -6.18 -3.53 1.20
CA ASP A 148 -7.43 -2.96 0.70
C ASP A 148 -7.15 -1.65 -0.08
N LYS A 149 -8.20 -1.02 -0.62
CA LYS A 149 -8.11 0.24 -1.39
C LYS A 149 -7.57 1.42 -0.57
N LYS A 150 -7.91 1.50 0.72
CA LYS A 150 -7.46 2.58 1.62
C LYS A 150 -5.97 2.42 1.90
N ASN A 151 -5.53 1.19 2.15
CA ASN A 151 -4.14 0.81 2.34
C ASN A 151 -3.32 1.03 1.05
N MET A 152 -3.87 0.71 -0.13
CA MET A 152 -3.26 0.99 -1.43
C MET A 152 -2.87 2.46 -1.60
N THR A 153 -3.78 3.37 -1.27
CA THR A 153 -3.50 4.83 -1.37
C THR A 153 -2.33 5.22 -0.48
N GLY A 154 -2.26 4.68 0.74
CA GLY A 154 -1.16 4.90 1.67
C GLY A 154 0.17 4.38 1.14
N CYS A 155 0.21 3.13 0.67
CA CYS A 155 1.40 2.51 0.09
C CYS A 155 1.96 3.34 -1.07
N ILE A 156 1.11 3.76 -2.00
CA ILE A 156 1.51 4.55 -3.17
C ILE A 156 2.04 5.92 -2.74
N ASN A 157 1.37 6.60 -1.81
CA ASN A 157 1.85 7.91 -1.34
C ASN A 157 3.22 7.82 -0.68
N SER A 158 3.47 6.77 0.10
CA SER A 158 4.78 6.51 0.69
C SER A 158 5.84 6.30 -0.39
N LYS A 159 5.55 5.48 -1.42
CA LYS A 159 6.48 5.26 -2.53
C LYS A 159 6.74 6.55 -3.34
N LEU A 160 5.70 7.31 -3.67
CA LEU A 160 5.86 8.61 -4.35
C LEU A 160 6.72 9.59 -3.56
N LYS A 161 6.65 9.55 -2.23
CA LYS A 161 7.53 10.33 -1.36
C LYS A 161 8.98 9.83 -1.43
N THR A 162 9.19 8.52 -1.38
CA THR A 162 10.52 7.90 -1.51
C THR A 162 11.19 8.27 -2.83
N TYR A 163 10.45 8.20 -3.94
CA TYR A 163 10.95 8.48 -5.30
C TYR A 163 10.68 9.92 -5.76
N SER A 164 10.66 10.87 -4.83
CA SER A 164 10.27 12.26 -5.12
C SER A 164 11.42 13.11 -5.67
N SER A 165 12.67 12.82 -5.32
CA SER A 165 13.84 13.60 -5.72
C SER A 165 14.26 13.32 -7.17
N ASN A 166 14.67 14.36 -7.91
CA ASN A 166 15.09 14.18 -9.31
C ASN A 166 16.46 13.48 -9.44
N HIS A 167 17.25 13.46 -8.37
CA HIS A 167 18.55 12.80 -8.32
C HIS A 167 18.46 11.28 -8.09
N THR A 168 17.27 10.70 -7.94
CA THR A 168 17.14 9.26 -7.63
C THR A 168 16.89 8.37 -8.83
N LEU A 169 16.52 8.85 -10.02
CA LEU A 169 15.95 7.94 -11.03
C LEU A 169 16.39 8.22 -12.46
N GLN A 170 17.49 7.56 -12.83
CA GLN A 170 17.91 7.38 -14.22
C GLN A 170 17.00 6.40 -14.99
N TYR A 171 16.15 5.65 -14.28
CA TYR A 171 15.39 4.53 -14.83
C TYR A 171 13.91 4.59 -14.43
N PRO A 172 13.00 4.09 -15.29
CA PRO A 172 11.59 3.92 -14.93
C PRO A 172 11.41 3.05 -13.69
N VAL A 173 10.45 3.43 -12.83
CA VAL A 173 10.08 2.67 -11.62
C VAL A 173 8.67 2.13 -11.76
N ILE A 174 8.56 0.83 -11.56
CA ILE A 174 7.29 0.11 -11.57
C ILE A 174 6.94 -0.21 -10.12
N PHE A 175 5.86 0.38 -9.63
CA PHE A 175 5.22 0.00 -8.39
C PHE A 175 4.34 -1.22 -8.66
N LEU A 176 4.88 -2.41 -8.36
CA LEU A 176 4.22 -3.68 -8.63
C LEU A 176 3.26 -4.05 -7.50
N MET A 177 1.97 -4.00 -7.79
CA MET A 177 0.88 -4.27 -6.86
C MET A 177 0.47 -5.75 -6.95
N MET A 178 0.58 -6.47 -5.83
CA MET A 178 0.42 -7.92 -5.79
C MET A 178 -0.93 -8.42 -5.23
N ASN A 179 -1.90 -7.53 -5.01
CA ASN A 179 -3.23 -7.91 -4.54
C ASN A 179 -4.23 -8.03 -5.71
N ASP A 180 -4.49 -9.27 -6.14
CA ASP A 180 -5.38 -9.58 -7.26
C ASP A 180 -6.86 -9.27 -7.00
N GLU A 181 -7.25 -9.01 -5.74
CA GLU A 181 -8.60 -8.55 -5.39
C GLU A 181 -8.85 -7.11 -5.86
N ILE A 182 -7.80 -6.30 -6.01
CA ILE A 182 -7.90 -4.91 -6.47
C ILE A 182 -7.81 -4.89 -8.00
N GLN A 183 -8.89 -4.46 -8.64
CA GLN A 183 -8.99 -4.46 -10.10
C GLN A 183 -8.26 -3.28 -10.74
N GLU A 184 -7.85 -3.44 -12.00
CA GLU A 184 -7.14 -2.41 -12.76
C GLU A 184 -7.93 -1.09 -12.86
N SER A 185 -9.25 -1.19 -13.08
CA SER A 185 -10.15 -0.04 -13.12
C SER A 185 -10.16 0.77 -11.82
N GLU A 186 -9.92 0.11 -10.69
CA GLU A 186 -9.86 0.74 -9.37
C GLU A 186 -8.54 1.48 -9.16
N ILE A 187 -7.45 0.92 -9.68
CA ILE A 187 -6.14 1.59 -9.71
C ILE A 187 -6.24 2.85 -10.56
N GLU A 188 -6.81 2.76 -11.76
CA GLU A 188 -7.00 3.91 -12.66
C GLU A 188 -7.87 5.00 -12.04
N ALA A 189 -9.01 4.62 -11.46
CA ALA A 189 -9.90 5.56 -10.78
C ALA A 189 -9.21 6.24 -9.60
N MET A 190 -8.34 5.54 -8.88
CA MET A 190 -7.55 6.11 -7.79
C MET A 190 -6.48 7.05 -8.32
N ILE A 191 -5.73 6.68 -9.37
CA ILE A 191 -4.70 7.54 -9.99
C ILE A 191 -5.32 8.87 -10.47
N LYS A 192 -6.48 8.81 -11.15
CA LYS A 192 -7.21 10.00 -11.63
C LYS A 192 -7.61 10.97 -10.52
N LYS A 193 -7.81 10.46 -9.29
CA LYS A 193 -8.21 11.26 -8.12
C LYS A 193 -7.02 11.76 -7.29
N LYS A 194 -5.78 11.40 -7.62
CA LYS A 194 -4.62 11.81 -6.83
C LYS A 194 -4.33 13.29 -7.03
N THR A 195 -4.15 14.01 -5.92
CA THR A 195 -3.66 15.39 -5.92
C THR A 195 -2.23 15.49 -6.45
N LYS A 196 -1.40 14.46 -6.21
CA LYS A 196 -0.05 14.35 -6.75
C LYS A 196 -0.04 13.27 -7.83
N PRO A 197 0.06 13.64 -9.12
CA PRO A 197 0.09 12.67 -10.21
C PRO A 197 1.36 11.82 -10.15
N LEU A 198 1.31 10.67 -10.83
CA LEU A 198 2.52 9.91 -11.14
C LEU A 198 3.38 10.75 -12.09
N LYS A 199 4.70 10.70 -11.91
CA LYS A 199 5.64 11.24 -12.91
C LYS A 199 5.74 10.28 -14.10
N ASP A 200 6.19 10.74 -15.25
CA ASP A 200 6.22 9.97 -16.50
C ASP A 200 7.03 8.66 -16.42
N TYR A 201 8.05 8.64 -15.56
CA TYR A 201 8.89 7.46 -15.30
C TYR A 201 8.28 6.49 -14.28
N GLN A 202 7.15 6.82 -13.64
CA GLN A 202 6.51 6.01 -12.60
C GLN A 202 5.27 5.32 -13.15
N LYS A 203 5.17 4.02 -12.91
CA LYS A 203 4.00 3.22 -13.31
C LYS A 203 3.51 2.39 -12.12
N ILE A 204 2.20 2.20 -12.01
CA ILE A 204 1.61 1.22 -11.11
C ILE A 204 1.09 0.10 -11.99
N MET A 205 1.42 -1.14 -11.66
CA MET A 205 1.01 -2.30 -12.44
C MET A 205 0.48 -3.42 -11.55
N THR A 206 -0.55 -4.12 -12.02
CA THR A 206 -0.89 -5.46 -11.53
C THR A 206 0.15 -6.47 -12.01
N MET A 207 0.15 -7.68 -11.43
CA MET A 207 1.02 -8.75 -11.92
C MET A 207 0.78 -9.08 -13.39
N ASN A 208 -0.47 -9.05 -13.86
CA ASN A 208 -0.80 -9.32 -15.26
C ASN A 208 -0.27 -8.24 -16.21
N GLN A 209 -0.44 -6.97 -15.87
CA GLN A 209 0.13 -5.86 -16.64
C GLN A 209 1.67 -5.93 -16.66
N PHE A 210 2.26 -6.29 -15.53
CA PHE A 210 3.70 -6.43 -15.41
C PHE A 210 4.25 -7.57 -16.28
N LYS A 211 3.56 -8.71 -16.34
CA LYS A 211 3.93 -9.82 -17.23
C LYS A 211 3.94 -9.38 -18.70
N LYS A 212 2.86 -8.77 -19.17
CA LYS A 212 2.76 -8.21 -20.53
C LYS A 212 3.85 -7.18 -20.82
N PHE A 213 4.15 -6.32 -19.85
CA PHE A 213 5.24 -5.34 -19.96
C PHE A 213 6.61 -6.01 -20.11
N CYS A 214 6.87 -7.09 -19.38
CA CYS A 214 8.11 -7.85 -19.49
C CYS A 214 8.20 -8.69 -20.78
N GLU A 215 7.09 -9.25 -21.27
CA GLU A 215 7.02 -10.01 -22.52
C GLU A 215 7.53 -9.17 -23.71
N GLY A 216 7.16 -7.90 -23.78
CA GLY A 216 7.63 -6.97 -24.82
C GLY A 216 9.11 -6.55 -24.72
N ARG A 217 9.89 -7.09 -23.78
CA ARG A 217 11.29 -6.67 -23.54
C ARG A 217 12.29 -7.75 -23.91
N LYS A 218 13.34 -7.38 -24.65
CA LYS A 218 14.41 -8.31 -24.99
C LYS A 218 15.47 -8.29 -23.90
N ASN A 219 16.09 -9.44 -23.67
CA ASN A 219 17.26 -9.51 -22.81
C ASN A 219 18.38 -8.73 -23.51
N SER A 220 19.22 -8.02 -22.75
CA SER A 220 20.53 -7.62 -23.26
C SER A 220 21.25 -8.88 -23.69
N ASP A 221 21.73 -8.90 -24.95
CA ASP A 221 22.12 -10.14 -25.63
C ASP A 221 22.99 -11.04 -24.75
N LYS A 222 22.67 -12.34 -24.74
CA LYS A 222 23.50 -13.40 -24.15
C LYS A 222 24.83 -13.60 -24.88
N SER A 223 25.24 -12.69 -25.77
CA SER A 223 26.36 -12.85 -26.70
C SER A 223 27.66 -12.12 -26.31
N SER A 224 27.65 -11.26 -25.30
CA SER A 224 28.89 -10.66 -24.78
C SER A 224 29.43 -11.45 -23.60
N ASN A 225 30.06 -12.59 -23.89
CA ASN A 225 31.01 -13.23 -22.98
C ASN A 225 32.11 -12.20 -22.62
N PRO A 226 32.30 -11.79 -21.34
CA PRO A 226 33.47 -11.05 -20.95
C PRO A 226 34.60 -12.06 -20.71
N THR A 227 35.15 -12.60 -21.80
CA THR A 227 36.38 -13.39 -21.76
C THR A 227 37.36 -12.80 -22.77
N ASN A 228 37.79 -11.57 -22.50
CA ASN A 228 39.11 -11.04 -22.86
C ASN A 228 39.20 -9.57 -22.44
N VAL A 229 39.57 -9.36 -21.18
CA VAL A 229 40.41 -8.21 -20.85
C VAL A 229 41.64 -8.80 -20.17
N ALA A 230 42.47 -9.44 -20.98
CA ALA A 230 43.84 -9.74 -20.61
C ALA A 230 44.62 -8.41 -20.57
N GLN A 231 45.29 -8.20 -19.44
CA GLN A 231 46.61 -7.57 -19.33
C GLN A 231 46.86 -6.30 -20.17
N VAL A 232 46.77 -5.15 -19.50
CA VAL A 232 47.78 -4.10 -19.64
C VAL A 232 48.09 -3.58 -18.24
N ILE A 233 49.22 -4.05 -17.70
CA ILE A 233 50.08 -3.31 -16.76
C ILE A 233 51.22 -2.79 -17.62
#